data_AF-A0A382ULS3-F1
#
_entry.id   AF-A0A382ULS3-F1
#
_cell.length_a   1.000
_cell.length_b   1.000
_cell.length_c   1.000
_cell.angle_alpha   90.00
_cell.angle_beta   90.00
_cell.angle_gamma   90.00
#
_symmetry.space_group_name_H-M   'P 1'
#
loop_
_entity.id
_entity.type
_entity.pdbx_description
1 polymer ?
#
loop_
_entity_poly.entity_id
_entity_poly.type
_entity_poly.pdbx_seq_one_letter_code
_entity_poly.pdbx_strand_id
1 'polypeptide(L)'
;MIMISLLALACGISSGVLSAAGQSNTAIFIVLAHFAMLPIITVGLGYGPRNASIAALCGVFTVISVTDFFSGFLYGITIAFPCWFVVRHALLNRKLAQGYTGWYPVGYILSKLVGYGAMVLILAATVSFDTEGGLRGFIDKLIADSFERR
;
A
#
# COMPACT_ATOMS: atom_id res chain seq x y z
N MET A 1 7.77 11.58 -22.43
CA MET A 1 6.68 11.60 -21.43
C MET A 1 5.81 10.33 -21.47
N ILE A 2 5.37 9.87 -22.65
CA ILE A 2 4.53 8.66 -22.79
C ILE A 2 5.22 7.38 -22.29
N MET A 3 6.50 7.18 -22.63
CA MET A 3 7.28 6.00 -22.21
C MET A 3 7.39 5.83 -20.68
N ILE A 4 7.50 6.94 -19.94
CA ILE A 4 7.60 6.93 -18.48
C ILE A 4 6.25 6.54 -17.85
N SER A 5 5.14 7.01 -18.41
CA SER A 5 3.79 6.62 -17.98
C SER A 5 3.53 5.12 -18.21
N LEU A 6 4.01 4.56 -19.33
CA LEU A 6 3.94 3.12 -19.60
C LEU A 6 4.72 2.30 -18.56
N LEU A 7 5.91 2.77 -18.17
CA LEU A 7 6.71 2.14 -17.13
C LEU A 7 6.01 2.21 -15.76
N ALA A 8 5.36 3.33 -15.44
CA ALA A 8 4.54 3.45 -14.23
C ALA A 8 3.36 2.47 -14.21
N LEU A 9 2.71 2.23 -15.35
CA LEU A 9 1.68 1.22 -15.46
C LEU A 9 2.26 -0.19 -15.25
N ALA A 10 3.37 -0.52 -15.91
CA ALA A 10 4.02 -1.81 -15.76
C ALA A 10 4.40 -2.08 -14.29
N CYS A 11 5.01 -1.09 -13.62
CA CYS A 11 5.33 -1.18 -12.19
C CYS A 11 4.08 -1.35 -11.31
N GLY A 12 3.00 -0.64 -11.62
CA GLY A 12 1.71 -0.77 -10.94
C GLY A 12 1.12 -2.18 -11.08
N ILE A 13 1.11 -2.72 -12.29
CA ILE A 13 0.65 -4.09 -12.57
C ILE A 13 1.52 -5.10 -11.83
N SER A 14 2.85 -5.01 -11.94
CA SER A 14 3.77 -5.90 -11.24
C SER A 14 3.54 -5.88 -9.72
N SER A 15 3.35 -4.70 -9.14
CA SER A 15 3.02 -4.54 -7.72
C SER A 15 1.70 -5.23 -7.36
N GLY A 16 0.65 -5.01 -8.15
CA GLY A 16 -0.66 -5.62 -7.92
C GLY A 16 -0.61 -7.14 -8.01
N VAL A 17 0.11 -7.69 -9.00
CA VAL A 17 0.30 -9.13 -9.16
C VAL A 17 1.08 -9.73 -7.98
N LEU A 18 2.15 -9.06 -7.52
CA LEU A 18 2.91 -9.50 -6.34
C LEU A 18 2.05 -9.54 -5.09
N SER A 19 1.21 -8.52 -4.87
CA SER A 19 0.28 -8.50 -3.74
C SER A 19 -0.78 -9.59 -3.86
N ALA A 20 -1.34 -9.80 -5.05
CA ALA A 20 -2.35 -10.82 -5.28
C ALA A 20 -1.77 -12.24 -5.05
N ALA A 21 -0.52 -12.46 -5.45
CA ALA A 21 0.17 -13.73 -5.23
C ALA A 21 0.24 -14.11 -3.74
N GLY A 22 0.30 -13.14 -2.83
CA GLY A 22 0.32 -13.37 -1.38
C GLY A 22 -0.89 -14.11 -0.80
N GLN A 23 -1.99 -14.22 -1.55
CA GLN A 23 -3.15 -15.01 -1.16
C GLN A 23 -2.98 -16.52 -1.43
N SER A 24 -1.89 -16.90 -2.11
CA SER A 24 -1.55 -18.30 -2.31
C SER A 24 -1.10 -18.93 -0.99
N ASN A 25 -1.44 -20.20 -0.76
CA ASN A 25 -1.05 -20.96 0.43
C ASN A 25 0.46 -21.36 0.47
N THR A 26 1.28 -20.72 -0.36
CA THR A 26 2.72 -21.00 -0.50
C THR A 26 3.53 -19.93 0.22
N ALA A 27 4.40 -20.33 1.15
CA ALA A 27 5.22 -19.42 1.94
C ALA A 27 6.03 -18.42 1.11
N ILE A 28 6.56 -18.84 -0.05
CA ILE A 28 7.30 -17.98 -0.98
C ILE A 28 6.46 -16.81 -1.49
N PHE A 29 5.19 -17.03 -1.80
CA PHE A 29 4.34 -15.97 -2.35
C PHE A 29 3.90 -14.96 -1.28
N ILE A 30 3.76 -15.39 -0.03
CA ILE A 30 3.53 -14.48 1.11
C ILE A 30 4.71 -13.53 1.27
N VAL A 31 5.94 -14.03 1.17
CA VAL A 31 7.14 -13.18 1.20
C VAL A 31 7.19 -12.26 -0.02
N LEU A 32 6.85 -12.77 -1.21
CA LEU A 32 6.82 -11.97 -2.44
C LEU A 32 5.83 -10.80 -2.39
N ALA A 33 4.70 -10.96 -1.70
CA ALA A 33 3.72 -9.89 -1.54
C ALA A 33 4.26 -8.67 -0.78
N HIS A 34 5.25 -8.84 0.11
CA HIS A 34 5.89 -7.72 0.79
C HIS A 34 6.73 -6.87 -0.16
N PHE A 35 7.21 -7.45 -1.26
CA PHE A 35 7.95 -6.75 -2.30
C PHE A 35 7.04 -5.94 -3.25
N ALA A 36 5.71 -6.04 -3.12
CA ALA A 36 4.77 -5.20 -3.87
C ALA A 36 5.03 -3.69 -3.65
N MET A 37 5.57 -3.30 -2.50
CA MET A 37 5.93 -1.91 -2.22
C MET A 37 7.05 -1.37 -3.13
N LEU A 38 7.98 -2.22 -3.59
CA LEU A 38 9.18 -1.75 -4.29
C LEU A 38 8.90 -1.14 -5.67
N PRO A 39 8.14 -1.77 -6.58
CA PRO A 39 7.88 -1.22 -7.92
C PRO A 39 7.24 0.17 -7.91
N ILE A 40 6.36 0.45 -6.95
CA ILE A 40 5.68 1.76 -6.83
C ILE A 40 6.66 2.83 -6.36
N ILE A 41 7.50 2.50 -5.39
CA ILE A 41 8.50 3.41 -4.84
C ILE A 41 9.57 3.74 -5.87
N THR A 42 10.07 2.75 -6.61
CA THR A 42 11.13 2.94 -7.61
C THR A 42 10.69 3.89 -8.71
N VAL A 43 9.51 3.69 -9.29
CA VAL A 43 8.99 4.60 -10.34
C VAL A 43 8.63 5.97 -9.80
N GLY A 44 8.13 6.02 -8.56
CA GLY A 44 7.74 7.25 -7.90
C GLY A 44 8.92 8.16 -7.56
N LEU A 45 9.96 7.62 -6.94
CA LEU A 45 11.18 8.39 -6.63
C LEU A 45 12.02 8.69 -7.88
N GLY A 46 12.07 7.76 -8.84
CA GLY A 46 12.87 7.95 -10.06
C GLY A 46 12.27 8.99 -11.03
N TYR A 47 10.94 9.02 -11.17
CA TYR A 47 10.28 9.83 -12.21
C TYR A 47 9.23 10.81 -11.67
N GLY A 48 9.09 10.94 -10.36
CA GLY A 48 8.26 11.96 -9.72
C GLY A 48 6.87 11.49 -9.23
N PRO A 49 6.17 12.34 -8.47
CA PRO A 49 4.98 11.96 -7.71
C PRO A 49 3.76 11.65 -8.60
N ARG A 50 3.70 12.22 -9.81
CA ARG A 50 2.63 11.94 -10.79
C ARG A 50 2.68 10.48 -11.27
N ASN A 51 3.88 9.94 -11.46
CA ASN A 51 4.05 8.55 -11.90
C ASN A 51 3.76 7.58 -10.74
N ALA A 52 4.06 7.98 -9.50
CA ALA A 52 3.65 7.23 -8.31
C ALA A 52 2.12 7.08 -8.21
N SER A 53 1.35 8.14 -8.48
CA SER A 53 -0.13 8.04 -8.48
C SER A 53 -0.67 7.11 -9.57
N ILE A 54 -0.07 7.14 -10.77
CA ILE A 54 -0.48 6.25 -11.87
C ILE A 54 -0.19 4.79 -11.50
N ALA A 55 1.00 4.50 -10.97
CA ALA A 55 1.38 3.17 -10.54
C ALA A 55 0.50 2.66 -9.39
N ALA A 56 0.22 3.50 -8.39
CA ALA A 56 -0.64 3.14 -7.26
C ALA A 56 -2.07 2.79 -7.71
N LEU A 57 -2.69 3.64 -8.55
CA LEU A 57 -4.03 3.38 -9.09
C LEU A 57 -4.05 2.11 -9.94
N CYS A 58 -3.06 1.95 -10.82
CA CYS A 58 -2.96 0.78 -11.68
C CYS A 58 -2.79 -0.52 -10.86
N GLY A 59 -2.01 -0.50 -9.78
CA GLY A 59 -1.88 -1.64 -8.87
C GLY A 59 -3.19 -1.99 -8.17
N VAL A 60 -3.96 -0.98 -7.72
CA VAL A 60 -5.29 -1.21 -7.11
C VAL A 60 -6.23 -1.89 -8.11
N PHE A 61 -6.34 -1.36 -9.33
CA PHE A 61 -7.15 -1.98 -10.37
C PHE A 61 -6.69 -3.39 -10.72
N THR A 62 -5.38 -3.65 -10.69
CA THR A 62 -4.83 -4.98 -10.93
C THR A 62 -5.28 -5.97 -9.85
N VAL A 63 -5.19 -5.60 -8.57
CA VAL A 63 -5.64 -6.48 -7.46
C VAL A 63 -7.15 -6.72 -7.53
N ILE A 64 -7.94 -5.69 -7.83
CA ILE A 64 -9.40 -5.84 -7.99
C ILE A 64 -9.72 -6.83 -9.12
N SER A 65 -9.02 -6.76 -10.25
CA SER A 65 -9.27 -7.63 -11.39
C SER A 65 -8.80 -9.08 -11.19
N VAL A 66 -7.77 -9.32 -10.37
CA VAL A 66 -7.20 -10.66 -10.13
C VAL A 66 -7.88 -11.35 -8.95
N THR A 67 -8.32 -10.58 -7.96
CA THR A 67 -8.90 -11.09 -6.72
C THR A 67 -10.34 -10.61 -6.59
N ASP A 68 -10.61 -9.67 -5.69
CA ASP A 68 -11.92 -9.16 -5.36
C ASP A 68 -11.82 -7.68 -5.01
N PHE A 69 -12.97 -7.00 -5.07
CA PHE A 69 -13.07 -5.58 -4.72
C PHE A 69 -12.57 -5.28 -3.30
N PHE A 70 -12.89 -6.15 -2.33
CA PHE A 70 -12.47 -5.97 -0.95
C PHE A 70 -10.95 -6.07 -0.78
N SER A 71 -10.31 -7.08 -1.39
CA SER A 71 -8.84 -7.23 -1.36
C SER A 71 -8.13 -6.06 -2.05
N GLY A 72 -8.69 -5.54 -3.15
CA GLY A 72 -8.18 -4.34 -3.80
C GLY A 72 -8.26 -3.08 -2.94
N PHE A 73 -9.35 -2.93 -2.19
CA PHE A 73 -9.51 -1.84 -1.21
C PHE A 73 -8.48 -1.94 -0.08
N LEU A 74 -8.28 -3.14 0.49
CA LEU A 74 -7.27 -3.39 1.51
C LEU A 74 -5.86 -3.08 1.00
N TYR A 75 -5.52 -3.53 -0.21
CA TYR A 75 -4.25 -3.19 -0.86
C TYR A 75 -4.08 -1.67 -1.04
N GLY A 76 -5.15 -0.98 -1.44
CA GLY A 76 -5.17 0.47 -1.60
C GLY A 76 -4.79 1.21 -0.32
N ILE A 77 -5.38 0.82 0.80
CA ILE A 77 -5.16 1.44 2.12
C ILE A 77 -3.80 1.05 2.70
N THR A 78 -3.43 -0.22 2.63
CA THR A 78 -2.28 -0.75 3.38
C THR A 78 -0.96 -0.63 2.63
N ILE A 79 -0.98 -0.59 1.30
CA ILE A 79 0.23 -0.57 0.46
C ILE A 79 0.24 0.65 -0.46
N ALA A 80 -0.77 0.81 -1.33
CA ALA A 80 -0.70 1.81 -2.40
C ALA A 80 -0.67 3.24 -1.86
N PHE A 81 -1.54 3.55 -0.89
CA PHE A 81 -1.63 4.86 -0.26
C PHE A 81 -0.35 5.24 0.51
N PRO A 82 0.19 4.42 1.45
CA PRO A 82 1.41 4.77 2.15
C PRO A 82 2.62 4.87 1.20
N CYS A 83 2.72 4.02 0.17
CA CYS A 83 3.77 4.14 -0.84
C CYS A 83 3.71 5.49 -1.57
N TRP A 84 2.54 5.86 -2.06
CA TRP A 84 2.31 7.14 -2.74
C TRP A 84 2.61 8.33 -1.80
N PHE A 85 2.17 8.23 -0.55
CA PHE A 85 2.38 9.26 0.47
C PHE A 85 3.86 9.48 0.76
N VAL A 86 4.63 8.39 0.94
CA VAL A 86 6.08 8.44 1.17
C VAL A 86 6.80 9.09 -0.01
N VAL A 87 6.51 8.66 -1.25
CA VAL A 87 7.13 9.25 -2.45
C VAL A 87 6.84 10.75 -2.54
N ARG A 88 5.58 11.14 -2.33
CA ARG A 88 5.17 12.55 -2.40
C ARG A 88 5.91 13.40 -1.36
N HIS A 89 6.05 12.91 -0.13
CA HIS A 89 6.74 13.63 0.93
C HIS A 89 8.27 13.59 0.80
N ALA A 90 8.84 12.51 0.27
CA ALA A 90 10.27 12.42 0.00
C ALA A 90 10.72 13.42 -1.08
N LEU A 91 9.87 13.67 -2.09
CA LEU A 91 10.15 14.61 -3.18
C LEU A 91 9.78 16.06 -2.86
N LEU A 92 9.10 16.31 -1.73
CA LEU A 92 8.85 17.66 -1.24
C LEU A 92 10.12 18.21 -0.60
N ASN A 93 10.98 18.80 -1.43
CA ASN A 93 12.15 19.55 -0.96
C ASN A 93 11.71 20.71 -0.07
N ARG A 94 12.21 20.74 1.17
CA ARG A 94 11.99 21.88 2.06
C ARG A 94 13.01 22.97 1.71
N LYS A 95 12.53 24.15 1.30
CA LYS A 95 13.36 25.35 1.23
C LYS A 95 13.65 25.80 2.67
N LEU A 96 14.90 25.68 3.12
CA LEU A 96 15.35 26.23 4.40
C LEU A 96 15.59 27.74 4.26
N ALA A 97 15.58 28.45 5.39
CA ALA A 97 16.08 29.83 5.42
C ALA A 97 17.53 29.85 4.91
N GLN A 98 17.89 30.88 4.12
CA GLN A 98 19.16 31.03 3.39
C GLN A 98 19.32 30.23 2.08
N GLY A 99 18.25 29.69 1.50
CA GLY A 99 18.30 29.14 0.13
C GLY A 99 18.83 27.71 0.00
N TYR A 100 19.13 27.05 1.13
CA TYR A 100 19.48 25.63 1.16
C TYR A 100 18.23 24.77 0.95
N THR A 101 18.31 23.79 0.05
CA THR A 101 17.31 22.73 -0.09
C THR A 101 17.69 21.57 0.81
N GLY A 102 16.97 21.39 1.91
CA GLY A 102 17.15 20.27 2.82
C GLY A 102 16.24 19.10 2.47
N TRP A 103 16.72 17.87 2.69
CA TRP A 103 15.88 16.69 2.66
C TRP A 103 14.79 16.78 3.72
N TYR A 104 13.62 16.24 3.40
CA TYR A 104 12.51 16.23 4.33
C TYR A 104 12.84 15.31 5.53
N PRO A 105 12.65 15.74 6.78
CA PRO A 105 13.02 14.95 7.94
C PRO A 105 12.21 13.65 7.98
N VAL A 106 12.93 12.51 7.95
CA VAL A 106 12.33 11.16 7.93
C VAL A 106 11.39 10.96 9.12
N GLY A 107 11.74 11.49 10.30
CA GLY A 107 10.91 11.42 11.50
C GLY A 107 9.51 11.99 11.30
N TYR A 108 9.35 13.08 10.53
CA TYR A 108 8.03 13.66 10.28
C TYR A 108 7.18 12.79 9.33
N ILE A 109 7.83 12.17 8.33
CA ILE A 109 7.15 11.21 7.43
C ILE A 109 6.66 10.01 8.25
N LEU A 110 7.52 9.48 9.13
CA LEU A 110 7.19 8.37 10.02
C LEU A 110 6.06 8.75 10.99
N SER A 111 6.10 9.91 11.64
CA SER A 111 5.02 10.36 12.53
C SER A 111 3.66 10.40 11.83
N LYS A 112 3.61 10.88 10.57
CA LYS A 112 2.37 10.87 9.79
C LYS A 112 1.92 9.48 9.39
N LEU A 113 2.86 8.60 9.06
CA LEU A 113 2.55 7.21 8.71
C LEU A 113 2.01 6.44 9.92
N VAL A 114 2.57 6.67 11.10
CA VAL A 114 2.07 6.12 12.37
C VAL A 114 0.67 6.67 12.66
N GLY A 115 0.44 7.97 12.49
CA GLY A 115 -0.89 8.58 12.64
C GLY A 115 -1.92 7.96 11.68
N TYR A 116 -1.53 7.71 10.43
CA TYR A 116 -2.37 7.01 9.46
C TYR A 116 -2.67 5.57 9.89
N GLY A 117 -1.65 4.81 10.30
CA GLY A 117 -1.84 3.44 10.79
C GLY A 117 -2.76 3.38 12.01
N ALA A 118 -2.59 4.29 12.97
CA ALA A 118 -3.46 4.41 14.13
C ALA A 118 -4.90 4.72 13.72
N MET A 119 -5.12 5.64 12.78
CA MET A 119 -6.44 5.95 12.25
C MET A 119 -7.10 4.74 11.58
N VAL A 120 -6.36 3.99 10.75
CA VAL A 120 -6.88 2.78 10.10
C VAL A 120 -7.24 1.71 11.13
N LEU A 121 -6.43 1.52 12.17
CA LEU A 121 -6.73 0.58 13.26
C LEU A 121 -7.98 0.97 14.05
N ILE A 122 -8.13 2.26 14.36
CA ILE A 122 -9.32 2.77 15.05
C ILE A 122 -10.56 2.52 14.17
N LEU A 123 -10.48 2.82 12.87
CA LEU A 123 -11.58 2.58 11.94
C LEU A 123 -11.94 1.08 11.86
N ALA A 124 -10.94 0.21 11.74
CA ALA A 124 -11.16 -1.24 11.75
C ALA A 124 -11.84 -1.69 13.04
N ALA A 125 -11.37 -1.22 14.20
CA ALA A 125 -12.00 -1.50 15.49
C ALA A 125 -13.45 -0.99 15.53
N THR A 126 -13.73 0.20 14.99
CA THR A 126 -15.09 0.76 14.98
C THR A 126 -16.07 -0.06 14.17
N VAL A 127 -15.65 -0.55 13.00
CA VAL A 127 -16.47 -1.39 12.13
C VAL A 127 -16.70 -2.78 12.73
N SER A 128 -15.72 -3.31 13.46
CA SER A 128 -15.82 -4.63 14.09
C SER A 128 -16.69 -4.67 15.37
N PHE A 129 -17.15 -3.54 15.91
CA PHE A 129 -17.98 -3.55 17.13
C PHE A 129 -19.37 -4.16 16.94
N ASP A 130 -19.91 -4.16 15.72
CA ASP A 130 -21.26 -4.65 15.42
C ASP A 130 -21.34 -6.16 15.14
N THR A 131 -20.19 -6.85 15.13
CA THR A 131 -20.14 -8.30 14.91
C THR A 131 -20.30 -9.06 16.23
N GLU A 132 -21.13 -10.11 16.31
CA GLU A 132 -21.21 -10.97 17.51
C GLU A 132 -19.81 -11.49 17.89
N GLY A 133 -19.27 -11.03 19.03
CA GLY A 133 -17.91 -11.32 19.49
C GLY A 133 -16.86 -10.22 19.23
N GLY A 134 -17.23 -9.10 18.60
CA GLY A 134 -16.34 -7.96 18.33
C GLY A 134 -15.12 -8.32 17.47
N LEU A 135 -13.98 -7.66 17.72
CA LEU A 135 -12.69 -7.97 17.08
C LEU A 135 -12.29 -9.44 17.27
N ARG A 136 -12.63 -10.04 18.41
CA ARG A 136 -12.33 -11.44 18.70
C ARG A 136 -13.13 -12.39 17.81
N GLY A 137 -14.42 -12.11 17.60
CA GLY A 137 -15.26 -12.88 16.66
C GLY A 137 -14.78 -12.76 15.21
N PHE A 138 -14.24 -11.59 14.82
CA PHE A 138 -13.63 -11.39 13.50
C PHE A 138 -12.33 -12.20 13.33
N ILE A 139 -11.48 -12.22 14.36
CA ILE A 139 -10.24 -13.02 14.38
C ILE A 139 -10.57 -14.51 14.38
N ASP A 140 -11.54 -14.95 15.17
CA ASP A 140 -11.96 -16.35 15.24
C ASP A 140 -12.53 -16.82 13.89
N LYS A 141 -13.32 -15.97 13.20
CA LYS A 141 -13.78 -16.24 11.83
C LYS A 141 -12.64 -16.33 10.82
N LEU A 142 -11.66 -15.42 10.89
CA LEU A 142 -10.49 -15.45 10.01
C LEU A 142 -9.63 -16.70 10.22
N ILE A 143 -9.45 -17.10 11.49
CA ILE A 143 -8.72 -18.33 11.82
C ILE A 143 -9.49 -19.55 11.32
N ALA A 144 -10.80 -19.61 11.55
CA ALA A 144 -11.64 -20.72 11.09
C ALA A 144 -11.60 -20.87 9.56
N ASP A 145 -11.80 -19.78 8.80
CA ASP A 145 -11.74 -19.78 7.34
C ASP A 145 -10.35 -20.16 6.81
N SER A 146 -9.28 -19.74 7.50
CA SER A 146 -7.91 -20.10 7.13
C SER A 146 -7.58 -21.59 7.35
N PHE A 147 -8.27 -22.25 8.29
CA PHE A 147 -8.11 -23.67 8.57
C PHE A 147 -9.00 -24.56 7.71
N GLU A 148 -10.19 -24.10 7.30
CA GLU A 148 -11.08 -24.84 6.38
C GLU A 148 -10.56 -24.88 4.93
N ARG A 149 -9.70 -23.94 4.53
CA ARG A 149 -9.04 -23.97 3.21
C ARG A 149 -7.80 -24.88 3.14
N ARG A 150 -7.44 -25.58 4.23
CA ARG A 150 -6.36 -26.59 4.25
C ARG A 150 -6.88 -27.99 3.98
#